data_AF-A0A1V3XLP6-F1
#
_entry.id   AF-A0A1V3XLP6-F1
#
_cell.length_a   1.000
_cell.length_b   1.000
_cell.length_c   1.000
_cell.angle_alpha   90.00
_cell.angle_beta   90.00
_cell.angle_gamma   90.00
#
_symmetry.space_group_name_H-M   'P 1'
#
loop_
_entity.id
_entity.type
_entity.pdbx_description
1 polymer ?
#
loop_
_entity_poly.entity_id
_entity_poly.type
_entity_poly.pdbx_seq_one_letter_code
_entity_poly.pdbx_strand_id
1 'polypeptide(L)'
;MTGPRTHVVVVGGGYAGTVAANHLRLNADIDITVVNSRPVFVERIRLHQLAAGSGTATVEYGTLLGEGIELIVDTVDRIDSADRRLRLASGAQLEYDYLIYAVGSTGATPAVPGAAEFAYSLADLDGATRLRHILMDLPAAAPVVVVGGGLTGIEAASELAEQGRPVTLVCGGPLGPSLSKRAGVRWPGSCADWASRCSNRSRSARCAGMPWCSVTTPC
;
A
#
# COMPACT_ATOMS: atom_id res chain seq x y z
N MET A 1 19.88 -41.26 -7.22
CA MET A 1 19.87 -40.47 -5.96
C MET A 1 20.20 -39.05 -6.35
N THR A 2 19.20 -38.18 -6.45
CA THR A 2 19.43 -36.73 -6.60
C THR A 2 20.17 -36.25 -5.34
N GLY A 3 21.25 -35.49 -5.51
CA GLY A 3 22.00 -34.93 -4.38
C GLY A 3 21.12 -34.00 -3.52
N PRO A 4 21.64 -33.55 -2.35
CA PRO A 4 20.90 -32.62 -1.51
C PRO A 4 20.54 -31.36 -2.32
N ARG A 5 19.25 -31.03 -2.35
CA ARG A 5 18.70 -29.85 -3.04
C ARG A 5 18.90 -28.64 -2.15
N THR A 6 19.26 -27.50 -2.73
CA THR A 6 19.47 -26.27 -1.97
C THR A 6 18.11 -25.72 -1.55
N HIS A 7 17.92 -25.47 -0.25
CA HIS A 7 16.65 -24.92 0.24
C HIS A 7 16.74 -23.40 0.40
N VAL A 8 15.88 -22.69 -0.34
CA VAL A 8 15.79 -21.23 -0.28
C VAL A 8 14.46 -20.81 0.30
N VAL A 9 14.51 -20.04 1.38
CA VAL A 9 13.31 -19.48 2.01
C VAL A 9 13.19 -18.00 1.67
N VAL A 10 12.02 -17.61 1.17
CA VAL A 10 11.65 -16.23 0.87
C VAL A 10 10.71 -15.72 1.95
N VAL A 11 11.13 -14.71 2.71
CA VAL A 11 10.32 -14.09 3.76
C VAL A 11 9.62 -12.86 3.20
N GLY A 12 8.30 -12.96 3.01
CA GLY A 12 7.45 -11.94 2.42
C GLY A 12 7.02 -12.31 1.00
N GLY A 13 5.70 -12.48 0.81
CA GLY A 13 5.10 -12.84 -0.48
C GLY A 13 4.71 -11.64 -1.35
N GLY A 14 5.23 -10.44 -1.07
CA GLY A 14 4.97 -9.24 -1.90
C GLY A 14 5.63 -9.32 -3.29
N TYR A 15 5.64 -8.20 -4.03
CA TYR A 15 6.20 -8.15 -5.39
C TYR A 15 7.62 -8.72 -5.49
N ALA A 16 8.53 -8.30 -4.59
CA ALA A 16 9.91 -8.76 -4.61
C ALA A 16 10.03 -10.27 -4.33
N GLY A 17 9.32 -10.77 -3.32
CA GLY A 17 9.39 -12.18 -2.94
C GLY A 17 8.76 -13.11 -3.98
N THR A 18 7.60 -12.75 -4.51
CA THR A 18 6.92 -13.52 -5.56
C THR A 18 7.76 -13.57 -6.85
N VAL A 19 8.36 -12.45 -7.26
CA VAL A 19 9.27 -12.42 -8.44
C VAL A 19 10.52 -13.27 -8.18
N ALA A 20 11.13 -13.13 -7.00
CA ALA A 20 12.33 -13.90 -6.65
C ALA A 20 12.07 -15.41 -6.63
N ALA A 21 10.99 -15.86 -5.98
CA ALA A 21 10.62 -17.27 -5.90
C ALA A 21 10.39 -17.87 -7.30
N ASN A 22 9.63 -17.17 -8.16
CA ASN A 22 9.40 -17.63 -9.53
C ASN A 22 10.67 -17.65 -10.39
N HIS A 23 11.60 -16.74 -10.14
CA HIS A 23 12.88 -16.74 -10.84
C HIS A 23 13.77 -17.91 -10.40
N LEU A 24 13.84 -18.19 -9.09
CA LEU A 24 14.58 -19.34 -8.55
C LEU A 24 14.08 -20.68 -9.08
N ARG A 25 12.77 -20.77 -9.34
CA ARG A 25 12.11 -21.97 -9.89
C ARG A 25 12.70 -22.43 -11.24
N LEU A 26 13.38 -21.55 -11.96
CA LEU A 26 14.08 -21.90 -13.21
C LEU A 26 15.24 -22.88 -12.97
N ASN A 27 15.72 -22.98 -11.73
CA ASN A 27 16.68 -24.00 -11.32
C ASN A 27 15.95 -25.15 -10.63
N ALA A 28 15.94 -26.30 -11.31
CA ALA A 28 15.28 -27.51 -10.83
C ALA A 28 15.98 -28.19 -9.64
N ASP A 29 17.12 -27.68 -9.13
CA ASP A 29 17.82 -28.22 -7.96
C ASP A 29 17.59 -27.40 -6.67
N ILE A 30 16.67 -26.42 -6.73
CA ILE A 30 16.31 -25.57 -5.60
C ILE A 30 14.92 -25.96 -5.08
N ASP A 31 14.82 -26.15 -3.77
CA ASP A 31 13.54 -26.24 -3.06
C ASP A 31 13.20 -24.84 -2.54
N ILE A 32 11.97 -24.37 -2.79
CA ILE A 32 11.59 -22.97 -2.59
C ILE A 32 10.39 -22.91 -1.67
N THR A 33 10.54 -22.22 -0.55
CA THR A 33 9.44 -21.94 0.38
C THR A 33 9.25 -20.43 0.50
N VAL A 34 8.04 -19.94 0.28
CA VAL A 34 7.62 -18.56 0.55
C VAL A 34 6.86 -18.55 1.87
N VAL A 35 7.33 -17.77 2.85
CA VAL A 35 6.60 -17.52 4.09
C VAL A 35 5.95 -16.14 4.02
N ASN A 36 4.63 -16.09 4.14
CA ASN A 36 3.88 -14.84 4.09
C ASN A 36 2.70 -14.87 5.08
N SER A 37 2.44 -13.76 5.77
CA SER A 37 1.41 -13.71 6.82
C SER A 37 -0.03 -13.75 6.31
N ARG A 38 -0.25 -13.77 4.98
CA ARG A 38 -1.56 -13.83 4.35
C ARG A 38 -1.63 -14.92 3.28
N PRO A 39 -2.78 -15.58 3.12
CA PRO A 39 -2.99 -16.58 2.08
C PRO A 39 -3.19 -15.97 0.68
N VAL A 40 -3.27 -14.64 0.57
CA VAL A 40 -3.47 -13.91 -0.68
C VAL A 40 -2.36 -12.91 -0.92
N PHE A 41 -2.05 -12.68 -2.19
CA PHE A 41 -1.17 -11.61 -2.63
C PHE A 41 -1.91 -10.28 -2.56
N VAL A 42 -1.29 -9.28 -1.93
CA VAL A 42 -1.84 -7.91 -1.84
C VAL A 42 -1.22 -7.05 -2.94
N GLU A 43 -2.02 -6.65 -3.92
CA GLU A 43 -1.65 -5.65 -4.92
C GLU A 43 -1.62 -4.26 -4.28
N ARG A 44 -0.56 -3.96 -3.53
CA ARG A 44 -0.44 -2.69 -2.78
C ARG A 44 -0.64 -1.44 -3.66
N ILE A 45 -0.29 -1.54 -4.94
CA ILE A 45 -0.48 -0.46 -5.91
C ILE A 45 -1.96 -0.16 -6.21
N ARG A 46 -2.90 -1.05 -5.87
CA ARG A 46 -4.35 -0.90 -6.11
C ARG A 46 -5.15 -0.61 -4.84
N LEU A 47 -4.50 -0.40 -3.70
CA LEU A 47 -5.22 -0.15 -2.44
C LEU A 47 -6.10 1.11 -2.50
N HIS A 48 -5.76 2.10 -3.32
CA HIS A 48 -6.62 3.26 -3.57
C HIS A 48 -7.94 2.87 -4.24
N GLN A 49 -7.92 1.90 -5.17
CA GLN A 49 -9.13 1.40 -5.85
C GLN A 49 -10.01 0.61 -4.89
N LEU A 50 -9.39 -0.23 -4.04
CA LEU A 50 -10.11 -0.95 -2.99
C LEU A 50 -10.80 0.01 -2.03
N ALA A 51 -10.09 1.03 -1.55
CA ALA A 51 -10.64 2.02 -0.63
C ALA A 51 -11.79 2.83 -1.26
N ALA A 52 -11.63 3.25 -2.52
CA ALA A 52 -12.68 3.95 -3.26
C ALA A 52 -13.84 3.04 -3.69
N GLY A 53 -13.63 1.72 -3.75
CA GLY A 53 -14.57 0.73 -4.25
C GLY A 53 -14.67 0.64 -5.76
N SER A 54 -13.67 1.13 -6.48
CA SER A 54 -13.57 1.04 -7.95
C SER A 54 -12.89 -0.24 -8.42
N GLY A 55 -12.28 -1.03 -7.52
CA GLY A 55 -11.63 -2.29 -7.85
C GLY A 55 -11.24 -3.14 -6.64
N THR A 56 -10.62 -4.29 -6.90
CA THR A 56 -10.04 -5.19 -5.89
C THR A 56 -8.51 -5.01 -5.82
N ALA A 57 -7.91 -5.45 -4.72
CA ALA A 57 -6.46 -5.36 -4.50
C ALA A 57 -5.83 -6.68 -4.01
N THR A 58 -6.49 -7.81 -4.27
CA THR A 58 -6.03 -9.13 -3.84
C THR A 58 -6.09 -10.14 -4.97
N VAL A 59 -5.09 -11.03 -5.00
CA VAL A 59 -4.99 -12.12 -5.98
C VAL A 59 -4.58 -13.40 -5.25
N GLU A 60 -5.13 -14.54 -5.66
CA GLU A 60 -4.74 -15.85 -5.12
C GLU A 60 -3.32 -16.23 -5.54
N TYR A 61 -2.49 -16.67 -4.58
CA TYR A 61 -1.11 -17.05 -4.86
C TYR A 61 -1.00 -18.21 -5.86
N GLY A 62 -2.00 -19.09 -5.95
CA GLY A 62 -2.01 -20.18 -6.94
C GLY A 62 -1.99 -19.70 -8.40
N THR A 63 -2.30 -18.43 -8.67
CA THR A 63 -2.18 -17.81 -10.00
C THR A 63 -0.85 -17.08 -10.21
N LEU A 64 -0.05 -16.92 -9.15
CA LEU A 64 1.18 -16.10 -9.13
C LEU A 64 2.45 -16.91 -8.86
N LEU A 65 2.38 -17.92 -7.99
CA LEU A 65 3.50 -18.82 -7.70
C LEU A 65 3.46 -20.01 -8.65
N GLY A 66 4.55 -20.25 -9.35
CA GLY A 66 4.71 -21.42 -10.21
C GLY A 66 4.76 -22.73 -9.42
N GLU A 67 4.50 -23.83 -10.12
CA GLU A 67 4.55 -25.19 -9.56
C GLU A 67 5.89 -25.50 -8.88
N GLY A 68 5.83 -26.18 -7.73
CA GLY A 68 7.01 -26.55 -6.93
C GLY A 68 7.44 -25.50 -5.90
N ILE A 69 6.80 -24.32 -5.87
CA ILE A 69 6.97 -23.34 -4.80
C ILE A 69 5.97 -23.65 -3.68
N GLU A 70 6.46 -23.86 -2.46
CA GLU A 70 5.62 -24.02 -1.28
C GLU A 70 5.26 -22.65 -0.68
N LEU A 71 3.99 -22.42 -0.37
CA LEU A 71 3.55 -21.26 0.39
C LEU A 71 3.21 -21.69 1.82
N ILE A 72 3.91 -21.11 2.80
CA ILE A 72 3.57 -21.20 4.21
C ILE A 72 2.89 -19.91 4.64
N VAL A 73 1.63 -20.01 5.05
CA VAL A 73 0.86 -18.88 5.56
C VAL A 73 1.12 -18.71 7.05
N ASP A 74 2.18 -17.96 7.38
CA ASP A 74 2.62 -17.68 8.74
C ASP A 74 3.45 -16.39 8.79
N THR A 75 3.73 -15.89 9.99
CA THR A 75 4.61 -14.74 10.23
C THR A 75 5.97 -15.21 10.72
N VAL A 76 7.04 -14.69 10.14
CA VAL A 76 8.41 -14.90 10.66
C VAL A 76 8.66 -13.90 11.79
N ASP A 77 8.75 -14.39 13.02
CA ASP A 77 8.99 -13.55 14.20
C ASP A 77 10.48 -13.34 14.47
N ARG A 78 11.31 -14.32 14.11
CA ARG A 78 12.76 -14.23 14.32
C ARG A 78 13.54 -14.96 13.24
N ILE A 79 14.61 -14.31 12.80
CA ILE A 79 15.65 -14.89 11.94
C ILE A 79 16.86 -15.16 12.83
N ASP A 80 17.23 -16.43 12.98
CA ASP A 80 18.47 -16.85 13.63
C ASP A 80 19.51 -17.18 12.56
N SER A 81 20.32 -16.19 12.20
CA SER A 81 21.26 -16.29 11.09
C SER A 81 22.48 -17.15 11.39
N ALA A 82 22.83 -17.33 12.67
CA ALA A 82 23.94 -18.19 13.09
C ALA A 82 23.61 -19.66 12.83
N ASP A 83 22.36 -20.05 13.13
CA ASP A 83 21.85 -21.42 12.94
C ASP A 83 21.15 -21.61 11.58
N ARG A 84 21.06 -20.56 10.75
CA ARG A 84 20.27 -20.52 9.51
C ARG A 84 18.84 -21.03 9.67
N ARG A 85 18.14 -20.47 10.65
CA ARG A 85 16.81 -20.92 11.05
C ARG A 85 15.85 -19.77 11.27
N LEU A 86 14.61 -19.94 10.81
CA LEU A 86 13.49 -19.06 11.09
C LEU A 86 12.65 -19.63 12.23
N ARG A 87 12.10 -18.74 13.05
CA ARG A 87 11.03 -19.04 14.00
C ARG A 87 9.77 -18.34 13.55
N LEU A 88 8.72 -19.12 13.37
CA LEU A 88 7.42 -18.63 12.95
C LEU A 88 6.55 -18.32 14.18
N ALA A 89 5.56 -17.44 14.01
CA ALA A 89 4.65 -17.05 15.08
C ALA A 89 3.81 -18.22 15.61
N SER A 90 3.54 -19.23 14.77
CA SER A 90 2.94 -20.51 15.20
C SER A 90 3.80 -21.33 16.16
N GLY A 91 5.08 -20.97 16.34
CA GLY A 91 6.08 -21.75 17.06
C GLY A 91 6.86 -22.74 16.18
N ALA A 92 6.47 -22.91 14.91
CA ALA A 92 7.20 -23.73 13.96
C ALA A 92 8.60 -23.15 13.67
N GLN A 93 9.49 -24.03 13.22
CA GLN A 93 10.85 -23.66 12.82
C GLN A 93 11.11 -24.12 11.39
N LEU A 94 11.85 -23.32 10.63
CA LEU A 94 12.23 -23.61 9.25
C LEU A 94 13.72 -23.34 9.08
N GLU A 95 14.47 -24.36 8.68
CA GLU A 95 15.88 -24.21 8.31
C GLU A 95 15.98 -23.71 6.86
N TYR A 96 17.13 -23.15 6.49
CA TYR A 96 17.39 -22.71 5.13
C TYR A 96 18.88 -22.77 4.79
N ASP A 97 19.21 -22.94 3.51
CA ASP A 97 20.57 -22.69 3.02
C ASP A 97 20.76 -21.20 2.70
N TYR A 98 19.75 -20.60 2.07
CA TYR A 98 19.71 -19.18 1.75
C TYR A 98 18.36 -18.55 2.12
N LEU A 99 18.42 -17.28 2.50
CA LEU A 99 17.26 -16.49 2.87
C LEU A 99 17.13 -15.28 1.95
N ILE A 100 15.94 -15.08 1.38
CA ILE A 100 15.56 -13.83 0.71
C ILE A 100 14.66 -13.04 1.65
N TYR A 101 15.14 -11.90 2.12
CA TYR A 101 14.38 -10.99 2.97
C TYR A 101 13.59 -9.98 2.11
N ALA A 102 12.28 -10.17 2.01
CA ALA A 102 11.38 -9.44 1.11
C ALA A 102 10.08 -8.98 1.80
N VAL A 103 10.12 -8.67 3.10
CA VAL A 103 8.94 -8.29 3.91
C VAL A 103 8.28 -6.97 3.50
N GLY A 104 8.93 -6.19 2.64
CA GLY A 104 8.45 -4.88 2.21
C GLY A 104 8.55 -3.82 3.31
N SER A 105 7.76 -2.77 3.17
CA SER A 105 7.68 -1.64 4.10
C SER A 105 6.28 -1.48 4.69
N THR A 106 6.21 -0.97 5.91
CA THR A 106 4.96 -0.55 6.56
C THR A 106 4.79 0.97 6.47
N GLY A 107 3.55 1.44 6.67
CA GLY A 107 3.30 2.88 6.79
C GLY A 107 3.76 3.41 8.13
N ALA A 108 4.37 4.60 8.14
CA ALA A 108 4.70 5.28 9.39
C ALA A 108 3.43 5.85 10.03
N THR A 109 3.29 5.70 11.35
CA THR A 109 2.27 6.42 12.11
C THR A 109 2.59 7.91 12.04
N PRO A 110 1.66 8.77 11.58
CA PRO A 110 1.93 10.20 11.52
C PRO A 110 2.19 10.75 12.92
N ALA A 111 3.21 11.60 13.06
CA ALA A 111 3.55 12.25 14.34
C ALA A 111 2.55 13.36 14.74
N VAL A 112 1.57 13.65 13.90
CA VAL A 112 0.55 14.68 14.13
C VAL A 112 -0.39 14.19 15.25
N PRO A 113 -0.58 14.97 16.34
CA PRO A 113 -1.51 14.61 17.40
C PRO A 113 -2.91 14.28 16.85
N GLY A 114 -3.50 13.19 17.33
CA GLY A 114 -4.81 12.69 16.87
C GLY A 114 -4.77 11.90 15.55
N ALA A 115 -3.69 11.93 14.76
CA ALA A 115 -3.65 11.21 13.48
C ALA A 115 -3.72 9.68 13.66
N ALA A 116 -3.08 9.13 14.70
CA ALA A 116 -3.16 7.70 14.99
C ALA A 116 -4.59 7.23 15.34
N GLU A 117 -5.43 8.15 15.84
CA GLU A 117 -6.81 7.86 16.27
C GLU A 117 -7.82 8.11 15.14
N PHE A 118 -7.63 9.19 14.38
CA PHE A 118 -8.64 9.68 13.42
C PHE A 118 -8.25 9.52 11.95
N ALA A 119 -6.97 9.27 11.63
CA ALA A 119 -6.53 9.09 10.25
C ALA A 119 -6.56 7.62 9.83
N TYR A 120 -6.88 7.39 8.56
CA TYR A 120 -6.94 6.06 7.97
C TYR A 120 -5.76 5.89 7.01
N SER A 121 -4.98 4.82 7.22
CA SER A 121 -3.82 4.48 6.40
C SER A 121 -4.22 3.77 5.11
N LEU A 122 -3.53 4.09 4.02
CA LEU A 122 -3.56 3.34 2.76
C LEU A 122 -2.28 2.52 2.52
N ALA A 123 -1.48 2.28 3.58
CA ALA A 123 -0.20 1.60 3.45
C ALA A 123 -0.33 0.08 3.31
N ASP A 124 -1.43 -0.51 3.78
CA ASP A 124 -1.68 -1.95 3.81
C ASP A 124 -3.16 -2.29 3.58
N LEU A 125 -3.44 -3.59 3.44
CA LEU A 125 -4.78 -4.10 3.13
C LEU A 125 -5.80 -3.82 4.23
N ASP A 126 -5.39 -3.90 5.51
CA ASP A 126 -6.31 -3.72 6.63
C ASP A 126 -6.72 -2.25 6.76
N GLY A 127 -5.77 -1.33 6.59
CA GLY A 127 -6.02 0.10 6.53
C GLY A 127 -6.95 0.47 5.37
N ALA A 128 -6.68 -0.04 4.16
CA ALA A 128 -7.52 0.22 2.99
C ALA A 128 -8.94 -0.37 3.14
N THR A 129 -9.07 -1.57 3.68
CA THR A 129 -10.36 -2.21 3.96
C THR A 129 -11.15 -1.42 5.00
N ARG A 130 -10.49 -0.97 6.08
CA ARG A 130 -11.11 -0.12 7.09
C ARG A 130 -11.59 1.20 6.49
N LEU A 131 -10.76 1.85 5.68
CA LEU A 131 -11.14 3.09 4.99
C LEU A 131 -12.34 2.86 4.07
N ARG A 132 -12.39 1.74 3.34
CA ARG A 132 -13.52 1.38 2.49
C ARG A 132 -14.83 1.34 3.28
N HIS A 133 -14.86 0.63 4.41
CA HIS A 133 -16.05 0.54 5.24
C HIS A 133 -16.50 1.90 5.76
N ILE A 134 -15.58 2.71 6.29
CA ILE A 134 -15.89 4.06 6.77
C ILE A 134 -16.47 4.93 5.65
N LEU A 135 -15.88 4.87 4.44
CA LEU A 135 -16.41 5.61 3.30
C LEU A 135 -17.82 5.15 2.91
N MET A 136 -18.12 3.85 2.99
CA MET A 136 -19.47 3.33 2.70
C MET A 136 -20.53 3.83 3.69
N ASP A 137 -20.14 4.02 4.96
CA ASP A 137 -21.05 4.49 6.01
C ASP A 137 -21.24 6.02 5.98
N LEU A 138 -20.32 6.75 5.37
CA LEU A 138 -20.40 8.20 5.24
C LEU A 138 -21.33 8.62 4.08
N PRO A 139 -22.12 9.70 4.24
CA PRO A 139 -22.85 10.32 3.14
C PRO A 139 -21.90 10.64 1.97
N ALA A 140 -22.37 10.48 0.73
CA ALA A 140 -21.54 10.76 -0.46
C ALA A 140 -20.98 12.19 -0.49
N ALA A 141 -21.70 13.15 0.11
CA ALA A 141 -21.29 14.54 0.23
C ALA A 141 -20.33 14.83 1.40
N ALA A 142 -19.99 13.84 2.22
CA ALA A 142 -19.06 14.02 3.32
C ALA A 142 -17.66 14.36 2.78
N PRO A 143 -17.01 15.43 3.26
CA PRO A 143 -15.68 15.82 2.80
C PRO A 143 -14.64 14.79 3.21
N VAL A 144 -13.71 14.49 2.30
CA VAL A 144 -12.57 13.62 2.54
C VAL A 144 -11.29 14.42 2.39
N VAL A 145 -10.43 14.37 3.40
CA VAL A 145 -9.09 14.96 3.36
C VAL A 145 -8.07 13.86 3.15
N VAL A 146 -7.30 13.96 2.07
CA VAL A 146 -6.17 13.07 1.79
C VAL A 146 -4.88 13.81 2.16
N VAL A 147 -4.05 13.20 3.00
CA VAL A 147 -2.78 13.80 3.45
C VAL A 147 -1.61 13.07 2.79
N GLY A 148 -0.81 13.82 2.03
CA GLY A 148 0.38 13.34 1.36
C GLY A 148 0.32 13.56 -0.16
N GLY A 149 1.19 14.41 -0.69
CA GLY A 149 1.29 14.71 -2.13
C GLY A 149 2.08 13.69 -2.96
N GLY A 150 2.33 12.49 -2.43
CA GLY A 150 2.98 11.40 -3.17
C GLY A 150 2.01 10.69 -4.12
N LEU A 151 2.51 9.74 -4.92
CA LEU A 151 1.70 9.01 -5.91
C LEU A 151 0.45 8.35 -5.27
N THR A 152 0.62 7.67 -4.14
CA THR A 152 -0.51 7.04 -3.42
C THR A 152 -1.59 8.05 -3.02
N GLY A 153 -1.20 9.24 -2.55
CA GLY A 153 -2.16 10.27 -2.17
C GLY A 153 -2.84 10.89 -3.38
N ILE A 154 -2.10 11.09 -4.48
CA ILE A 154 -2.65 11.58 -5.76
C ILE A 154 -3.68 10.58 -6.32
N GLU A 155 -3.34 9.29 -6.37
CA GLU A 155 -4.22 8.23 -6.87
C GLU A 155 -5.47 8.10 -6.00
N ALA A 156 -5.31 8.02 -4.67
CA ALA A 156 -6.43 7.94 -3.73
C ALA A 156 -7.36 9.15 -3.85
N ALA A 157 -6.80 10.35 -3.90
CA ALA A 157 -7.60 11.56 -4.02
C ALA A 157 -8.34 11.61 -5.37
N SER A 158 -7.70 11.15 -6.45
CA SER A 158 -8.30 11.10 -7.79
C SER A 158 -9.46 10.09 -7.85
N GLU A 159 -9.24 8.86 -7.39
CA GLU A 159 -10.27 7.82 -7.32
C GLU A 159 -11.49 8.27 -6.50
N LEU A 160 -11.27 8.84 -5.31
CA LEU A 160 -12.35 9.31 -4.46
C LEU A 160 -13.14 10.47 -5.11
N ALA A 161 -12.45 11.36 -5.82
CA ALA A 161 -13.09 12.44 -6.57
C ALA A 161 -13.90 11.90 -7.76
N GLU A 162 -13.41 10.88 -8.45
CA GLU A 162 -14.14 10.18 -9.52
C GLU A 162 -15.40 9.47 -8.99
N GLN A 163 -15.39 9.00 -7.74
CA GLN A 163 -16.58 8.51 -7.04
C GLN A 163 -17.55 9.64 -6.60
N GLY A 164 -17.29 10.89 -6.97
CA GLY A 164 -18.15 12.04 -6.69
C GLY A 164 -18.00 12.63 -5.29
N ARG A 165 -16.98 12.23 -4.53
CA ARG A 165 -16.75 12.77 -3.18
C ARG A 165 -16.08 14.15 -3.25
N PRO A 166 -16.41 15.07 -2.31
CA PRO A 166 -15.64 16.30 -2.14
C PRO A 166 -14.30 15.98 -1.48
N VAL A 167 -13.20 16.10 -2.25
CA VAL A 167 -11.85 15.74 -1.80
C VAL A 167 -10.95 16.97 -1.67
N THR A 168 -10.25 17.07 -0.55
CA THR A 168 -9.13 18.00 -0.35
C THR A 168 -7.84 17.22 -0.21
N LEU A 169 -6.84 17.52 -1.05
CA LEU A 169 -5.50 16.96 -0.92
C LEU A 169 -4.60 17.96 -0.18
N VAL A 170 -3.89 17.50 0.85
CA VAL A 170 -2.99 18.30 1.67
C VAL A 170 -1.58 17.75 1.55
N CYS A 171 -0.60 18.64 1.35
CA CYS A 171 0.78 18.28 1.06
C CYS A 171 1.72 19.21 1.83
N GLY A 172 2.72 18.65 2.52
CA GLY A 172 3.77 19.45 3.19
C GLY A 172 4.88 19.93 2.25
N GLY A 173 4.80 19.58 0.96
CA GLY A 173 5.81 19.89 -0.06
C GLY A 173 5.18 19.86 -1.47
N PRO A 174 6.00 19.88 -2.54
CA PRO A 174 5.50 19.86 -3.89
C PRO A 174 4.71 18.58 -4.19
N LEU A 175 3.66 18.73 -4.98
CA LEU A 175 2.81 17.63 -5.41
C LEU A 175 3.56 16.76 -6.44
N GLY A 176 3.56 15.44 -6.23
CA GLY A 176 4.22 14.48 -7.10
C GLY A 176 5.73 14.74 -7.23
N PRO A 177 6.51 14.76 -6.13
CA PRO A 177 7.93 15.14 -6.18
C PRO A 177 8.79 14.19 -7.02
N SER A 178 8.33 12.95 -7.25
CA SER A 178 8.98 11.97 -8.12
C SER A 178 8.62 12.10 -9.60
N LEU A 179 7.65 12.96 -9.95
CA LEU A 179 7.24 13.17 -11.33
C LEU A 179 8.17 14.14 -12.04
N SER A 180 8.32 13.96 -13.36
CA SER A 180 9.07 14.92 -14.17
C SER A 180 8.47 16.32 -14.06
N LYS A 181 9.29 17.37 -14.21
CA LYS A 181 8.81 18.75 -14.21
C LYS A 181 7.66 18.96 -15.19
N ARG A 182 7.66 18.30 -16.36
CA ARG A 182 6.61 18.43 -17.37
C ARG A 182 5.28 17.80 -16.91
N ALA A 183 5.34 16.70 -16.15
CA ALA A 183 4.17 16.08 -15.53
C ALA A 183 3.66 16.91 -14.32
N GLY A 184 4.57 17.46 -13.52
CA GLY A 184 4.23 18.40 -12.43
C GLY A 184 3.63 19.72 -12.95
N VAL A 185 4.10 20.24 -14.09
CA VAL A 185 3.61 21.49 -14.72
C VAL A 185 2.19 21.35 -15.29
N ARG A 186 1.73 20.14 -15.64
CA ARG A 186 0.32 19.90 -16.02
C ARG A 186 -0.62 19.95 -14.80
N TRP A 187 -0.06 19.95 -13.60
CA TRP A 187 -0.72 20.27 -12.34
C TRP A 187 -0.22 21.65 -11.87
N PRO A 188 -0.58 22.75 -12.57
CA PRO A 188 -0.09 24.07 -12.19
C PRO A 188 -0.75 24.46 -10.87
N GLY A 189 -0.01 24.30 -9.77
CA GLY A 189 -0.38 24.90 -8.50
C GLY A 189 -0.11 24.06 -7.25
N SER A 190 -0.27 24.73 -6.11
CA SER A 190 -0.27 24.12 -4.78
C SER A 190 -1.43 23.13 -4.64
N CYS A 191 -1.47 22.30 -3.59
CA CYS A 191 -2.58 21.34 -3.42
C CYS A 191 -3.98 22.02 -3.34
N ALA A 192 -4.03 23.34 -3.04
CA ALA A 192 -5.24 24.17 -3.12
C ALA A 192 -5.78 24.38 -4.56
N ASP A 193 -4.90 24.49 -5.55
CA ASP A 193 -5.28 24.64 -6.97
C ASP A 193 -5.80 23.33 -7.57
N TRP A 194 -5.38 22.19 -7.01
CA TRP A 194 -5.91 20.89 -7.40
C TRP A 194 -7.26 20.58 -6.75
N ALA A 195 -7.41 20.83 -5.44
CA ALA A 195 -8.68 20.66 -4.74
C ALA A 195 -9.80 21.48 -5.41
N SER A 196 -9.49 22.71 -5.82
CA SER A 196 -10.41 23.54 -6.61
C SER A 196 -10.72 22.96 -8.00
N ARG A 197 -9.74 22.43 -8.75
CA ARG A 197 -9.96 21.86 -10.09
C ARG A 197 -10.72 20.53 -10.10
N CYS A 198 -10.51 19.66 -9.12
CA CYS A 198 -11.32 18.43 -8.98
C CYS A 198 -12.75 18.74 -8.53
N SER A 199 -12.92 19.66 -7.56
CA SER A 199 -14.27 20.12 -7.17
C SER A 199 -15.04 20.76 -8.34
N ASN A 200 -14.35 21.42 -9.28
CA ASN A 200 -14.98 22.10 -10.41
C ASN A 200 -15.35 21.17 -11.59
N ARG A 201 -14.94 19.89 -11.57
CA ARG A 201 -15.38 18.88 -12.57
C ARG A 201 -16.65 18.14 -12.14
N SER A 202 -17.04 18.21 -10.87
CA SER A 202 -18.30 17.66 -10.35
C SER A 202 -19.29 18.79 -10.00
N ARG A 203 -19.91 19.35 -11.07
CA ARG A 203 -21.08 20.25 -11.07
C ARG A 203 -20.86 21.71 -10.65
N SER A 204 -21.36 22.57 -11.54
CA SER A 204 -21.96 23.87 -11.27
C SER A 204 -22.64 23.97 -9.90
N ALA A 205 -22.05 24.72 -8.97
CA ALA A 205 -22.77 25.44 -7.93
C ALA A 205 -21.85 26.53 -7.36
N ARG A 206 -22.21 27.79 -7.62
CA ARG A 206 -21.65 28.94 -6.91
C ARG A 206 -22.00 28.77 -5.43
N CYS A 207 -21.03 28.94 -4.54
CA CYS A 207 -21.31 29.36 -3.17
C CYS A 207 -20.31 30.46 -2.78
N ALA A 208 -20.87 31.66 -2.66
CA ALA A 208 -20.25 32.81 -2.06
C ALA A 208 -20.16 32.64 -0.54
N GLY A 209 -19.05 33.09 0.04
CA GLY A 209 -18.94 33.58 1.41
C GLY A 209 -19.15 32.59 2.55
N MET A 210 -18.07 32.23 3.24
CA MET A 210 -18.06 32.08 4.71
C MET A 210 -16.62 32.15 5.26
N PRO A 211 -16.41 32.66 6.50
CA PRO A 211 -15.18 33.35 6.88
C PRO A 211 -14.45 32.70 8.06
N TRP A 212 -13.72 31.60 7.85
CA TRP A 212 -12.88 31.05 8.94
C TRP A 212 -11.63 30.39 8.35
N CYS A 213 -10.58 31.17 8.11
CA CYS A 213 -9.21 30.65 8.05
C CYS A 213 -8.21 31.79 8.21
N SER A 214 -7.97 32.20 9.45
CA SER A 214 -6.78 32.98 9.80
C SER A 214 -6.20 32.44 11.10
N VAL A 215 -5.48 31.33 11.00
CA VAL A 215 -4.43 30.99 11.96
C VAL A 215 -3.16 30.76 11.16
N THR A 216 -2.49 31.87 10.84
CA THR A 216 -1.08 31.87 10.48
C THR A 216 -0.28 31.66 11.75
N THR A 217 0.50 30.58 11.79
CA THR A 217 1.73 30.57 12.61
C THR A 217 2.87 30.05 11.74
N PRO A 218 4.07 30.67 11.81
CA PRO A 218 5.16 30.46 10.85
C PRO A 218 5.95 29.19 11.16
N CYS A 219 6.73 28.77 10.16
CA CYS A 219 7.66 27.64 10.14
C CYS A 219 8.59 27.53 11.36
#